data_AF-A0AA35WEX9-F1
#
_entry.id   AF-A0AA35WEX9-F1
#
_cell.length_a   1.000
_cell.length_b   1.000
_cell.length_c   1.000
_cell.angle_alpha   90.00
_cell.angle_beta   90.00
_cell.angle_gamma   90.00
#
_symmetry.space_group_name_H-M   'P 1'
#
loop_
_entity.id
_entity.type
_entity.pdbx_description
1 polymer ?
#
loop_
_entity_poly.entity_id
_entity_poly.type
_entity_poly.pdbx_seq_one_letter_code
_entity_poly.pdbx_strand_id
1 'polypeptide(L)'
;THTHTHTHTQGNDVKVSEAALTGEAELVRKNETSSPMLFSGTQVMEGRGTMLVTAVGPNSQQGRIFALMRGIEEESGFITEALKKLRGKMSKSAEEPTDPETGAGRPGVEGQVKADEAEEEAAVQAEVFEYQPSDPPGKETGIIGRVKQYREKRRQQKEEAEEDKEGVSSESVLQKKLNKLAVQIGYGGTVAAIVCILVLTVRFSIEEYGVNGRGWNSSTDFSQILHFVIIGITVLVVAIPEGLPLAVTIALAFSVKKMLKDNNLVRHLHACETMGNATSICSDKTGTLTTNRMTVVESYFAGIHYDVTPKAEDLPGNLLEMLKDCIAINSNYTSLLLEPGKESSGATETDLSLKERVLRLLPWRKAGSNQLLGQGLKLQVGNVTECALLGLLEELNVDYASIREAHPTGSFSKVFTFNSARKSMSTIIPLPSGGYLLLCKGASEIVLGKCSSVVGENGRILPLNAGERKNIINTVVQPMANNALRTLCMAYKEIPAQSAEEGAEISSQSPDFDNEGVMVCGLTCIGIVGIQDPSDLRFHAASSSVKRLG
;
A
#
# COMPACT_ATOMS: atom_id res chain seq x y z
N THR A 1 -6.61 -7.58 12.94
CA THR A 1 -6.57 -8.42 11.71
C THR A 1 -7.98 -8.86 11.36
N HIS A 2 -8.86 -7.92 11.05
CA HIS A 2 -10.17 -8.23 10.51
C HIS A 2 -10.32 -7.48 9.20
N THR A 3 -9.93 -8.17 8.14
CA THR A 3 -10.06 -7.69 6.78
C THR A 3 -11.45 -8.03 6.27
N HIS A 4 -12.25 -7.02 5.95
CA HIS A 4 -13.66 -7.18 5.58
C HIS A 4 -13.93 -6.55 4.21
N THR A 5 -14.56 -7.30 3.31
CA THR A 5 -15.10 -6.74 2.05
C THR A 5 -16.57 -6.43 2.30
N HIS A 6 -17.02 -5.25 1.91
CA HIS A 6 -18.35 -4.74 2.21
C HIS A 6 -19.07 -4.29 0.95
N THR A 7 -20.40 -4.43 0.95
CA THR A 7 -21.28 -3.91 -0.10
C THR A 7 -22.15 -2.84 0.52
N HIS A 8 -22.19 -1.66 -0.12
CA HIS A 8 -22.87 -0.49 0.38
C HIS A 8 -24.37 -0.59 0.21
N THR A 9 -25.12 -0.32 1.28
CA THR A 9 -26.56 -0.08 1.25
C THR A 9 -26.80 1.19 2.07
N GLN A 10 -27.07 2.30 1.37
CA GLN A 10 -27.27 3.66 1.87
C GLN A 10 -26.08 4.43 2.46
N GLY A 11 -25.81 5.60 1.87
CA GLY A 11 -24.77 6.54 2.32
C GLY A 11 -24.66 7.77 1.41
N ASN A 12 -24.27 8.90 2.00
CA ASN A 12 -24.15 10.18 1.31
C ASN A 12 -22.68 10.48 1.00
N ASP A 13 -22.39 10.52 -0.31
CA ASP A 13 -21.12 10.95 -0.91
C ASP A 13 -19.86 10.28 -0.32
N VAL A 14 -19.92 8.96 -0.13
CA VAL A 14 -18.78 8.18 0.38
C VAL A 14 -17.67 8.16 -0.67
N LYS A 15 -16.48 8.64 -0.29
CA LYS A 15 -15.26 8.54 -1.11
C LYS A 15 -14.16 7.85 -0.33
N VAL A 16 -13.49 6.93 -1.00
CA VAL A 16 -12.56 5.99 -0.37
C VAL A 16 -11.22 6.05 -1.09
N SER A 17 -10.15 6.09 -0.32
CA SER A 17 -8.80 5.88 -0.82
C SER A 17 -8.55 4.37 -1.00
N GLU A 18 -8.37 3.96 -2.24
CA GLU A 18 -8.04 2.59 -2.62
C GLU A 18 -6.54 2.40 -2.90
N ALA A 19 -5.71 3.39 -2.59
CA ALA A 19 -4.27 3.39 -2.87
C ALA A 19 -3.55 2.13 -2.35
N ALA A 20 -3.97 1.60 -1.20
CA ALA A 20 -3.40 0.38 -0.62
C ALA A 20 -3.71 -0.90 -1.41
N LEU A 21 -4.72 -0.88 -2.28
CA LEU A 21 -5.16 -2.02 -3.09
C LEU A 21 -4.83 -1.84 -4.57
N THR A 22 -4.98 -0.62 -5.10
CA THR A 22 -4.84 -0.33 -6.54
C THR A 22 -3.55 0.41 -6.88
N GLY A 23 -2.86 0.99 -5.89
CA GLY A 23 -1.73 1.89 -6.12
C GLY A 23 -2.13 3.27 -6.63
N GLU A 24 -3.43 3.58 -6.76
CA GLU A 24 -3.91 4.88 -7.24
C GLU A 24 -4.18 5.85 -6.08
N ALA A 25 -3.67 7.08 -6.17
CA ALA A 25 -3.83 8.11 -5.13
C ALA A 25 -5.21 8.82 -5.17
N GLU A 26 -5.98 8.65 -6.24
CA GLU A 26 -7.27 9.30 -6.40
C GLU A 26 -8.38 8.65 -5.54
N LEU A 27 -9.25 9.48 -4.97
CA LEU A 27 -10.38 9.01 -4.19
C LEU A 27 -11.47 8.43 -5.10
N VAL A 28 -11.86 7.19 -4.85
CA VAL A 28 -12.92 6.49 -5.58
C VAL A 28 -14.26 6.75 -4.90
N ARG A 29 -15.24 7.23 -5.67
CA ARG A 29 -16.60 7.44 -5.17
C ARG A 29 -17.35 6.12 -5.09
N LYS A 30 -18.04 5.89 -3.97
CA LYS A 30 -18.84 4.71 -3.72
C LYS A 30 -20.32 5.09 -3.69
N ASN A 31 -21.12 4.38 -4.49
CA ASN A 31 -22.56 4.56 -4.59
C ASN A 31 -23.22 3.22 -4.96
N GLU A 32 -24.55 3.15 -4.83
CA GLU A 32 -25.31 1.91 -5.03
C GLU A 32 -25.28 1.39 -6.47
N THR A 33 -25.06 2.27 -7.45
CA THR A 33 -25.22 1.95 -8.88
C THR A 33 -23.93 1.78 -9.67
N SER A 34 -22.86 2.53 -9.36
CA SER A 34 -21.62 2.52 -10.16
C SER A 34 -20.44 1.81 -9.48
N SER A 35 -20.35 1.85 -8.15
CA SER A 35 -19.32 1.15 -7.39
C SER A 35 -19.79 0.86 -5.96
N PRO A 36 -20.67 -0.15 -5.77
CA PRO A 36 -21.24 -0.46 -4.45
C PRO A 36 -20.27 -1.21 -3.54
N MET A 37 -19.09 -1.61 -4.02
CA MET A 37 -18.13 -2.40 -3.25
C MET A 37 -17.12 -1.52 -2.51
N LEU A 38 -16.93 -1.83 -1.23
CA LEU A 38 -15.90 -1.32 -0.34
C LEU A 38 -14.93 -2.46 -0.04
N PHE A 39 -13.63 -2.24 -0.25
CA PHE A 39 -12.64 -3.28 -0.05
C PHE A 39 -11.96 -3.14 1.32
N SER A 40 -11.65 -4.29 1.90
CA SER A 40 -10.84 -4.34 3.12
C SER A 40 -9.51 -3.61 2.92
N GLY A 41 -9.08 -2.85 3.92
CA GLY A 41 -7.79 -2.16 3.92
C GLY A 41 -7.79 -0.81 3.22
N THR A 42 -8.92 -0.45 2.59
CA THR A 42 -9.15 0.90 2.06
C THR A 42 -9.61 1.84 3.17
N GLN A 43 -9.41 3.15 2.99
CA GLN A 43 -9.76 4.15 4.00
C GLN A 43 -10.83 5.08 3.48
N VAL A 44 -11.92 5.26 4.24
CA VAL A 44 -12.94 6.27 3.93
C VAL A 44 -12.37 7.65 4.22
N MET A 45 -12.28 8.49 3.20
CA MET A 45 -11.69 9.83 3.29
C MET A 45 -12.79 10.90 3.41
N GLU A 46 -13.94 10.69 2.77
CA GLU A 46 -15.09 11.58 2.84
C GLU A 46 -16.41 10.81 2.88
N GLY A 47 -17.44 11.46 3.42
CA GLY A 47 -18.80 10.96 3.46
C GLY A 47 -19.08 10.04 4.65
N ARG A 48 -20.33 9.60 4.73
CA ARG A 48 -20.78 8.60 5.71
C ARG A 48 -21.79 7.68 5.05
N GLY A 49 -21.75 6.41 5.43
CA GLY A 49 -22.68 5.42 4.92
C GLY A 49 -22.76 4.22 5.84
N THR A 50 -23.72 3.37 5.53
CA THR A 50 -23.90 2.07 6.14
C THR A 50 -23.55 0.99 5.10
N MET A 51 -23.02 -0.12 5.56
CA MET A 51 -22.56 -1.18 4.68
C MET A 51 -22.93 -2.54 5.24
N LEU A 52 -23.22 -3.46 4.33
CA LEU A 52 -23.37 -4.87 4.62
C LEU A 52 -22.01 -5.56 4.43
N VAL A 53 -21.55 -6.27 5.45
CA VAL A 53 -20.31 -7.04 5.37
C VAL A 53 -20.58 -8.29 4.53
N THR A 54 -19.87 -8.47 3.41
CA THR A 54 -20.07 -9.61 2.49
C THR A 54 -18.98 -10.67 2.59
N ALA A 55 -17.76 -10.30 3.00
CA ALA A 55 -16.68 -11.27 3.23
C ALA A 55 -15.76 -10.83 4.36
N VAL A 56 -15.20 -11.78 5.11
CA VAL A 56 -14.32 -11.54 6.26
C VAL A 56 -13.08 -12.43 6.23
N GLY A 57 -11.97 -11.96 6.80
CA GLY A 57 -10.75 -12.74 6.94
C GLY A 57 -10.15 -13.17 5.58
N PRO A 58 -9.72 -14.44 5.41
CA PRO A 58 -9.14 -14.95 4.17
C PRO A 58 -10.06 -14.85 2.94
N ASN A 59 -11.38 -14.80 3.16
CA ASN A 59 -12.37 -14.72 2.08
C ASN A 59 -12.56 -13.29 1.56
N SER A 60 -12.04 -12.27 2.27
CA SER A 60 -12.02 -10.88 1.78
C SER A 60 -11.02 -10.73 0.62
N GLN A 61 -11.20 -9.74 -0.26
CA GLN A 61 -10.25 -9.50 -1.36
C GLN A 61 -8.81 -9.29 -0.87
N GLN A 62 -8.64 -8.45 0.17
CA GLN A 62 -7.34 -8.27 0.82
C GLN A 62 -6.83 -9.56 1.49
N GLY A 63 -7.73 -10.36 2.06
CA GLY A 63 -7.40 -11.67 2.63
C GLY A 63 -6.96 -12.69 1.58
N ARG A 64 -7.55 -12.69 0.38
CA ARG A 64 -7.15 -13.52 -0.76
C ARG A 64 -5.82 -13.08 -1.32
N ILE A 65 -5.60 -11.77 -1.49
CA ILE A 65 -4.30 -11.21 -1.89
C ILE A 65 -3.24 -11.58 -0.85
N PHE A 66 -3.55 -11.45 0.43
CA PHE A 66 -2.65 -11.82 1.52
C PHE A 66 -2.41 -13.34 1.61
N ALA A 67 -3.42 -14.16 1.29
CA ALA A 67 -3.28 -15.61 1.20
C ALA A 67 -2.47 -16.04 -0.03
N LEU A 68 -2.54 -15.31 -1.14
CA LEU A 68 -1.66 -15.52 -2.30
C LEU A 68 -0.22 -15.12 -1.95
N MET A 69 -0.02 -13.97 -1.30
CA MET A 69 1.30 -13.55 -0.80
C MET A 69 1.87 -14.55 0.23
N ARG A 70 1.03 -15.07 1.13
CA ARG A 70 1.44 -16.11 2.09
C ARG A 70 1.57 -17.50 1.48
N GLY A 71 0.83 -17.81 0.42
CA GLY A 71 1.00 -19.05 -0.35
C GLY A 71 2.35 -19.11 -1.05
N ILE A 72 3.01 -17.95 -1.21
CA ILE A 72 4.41 -17.81 -1.66
C ILE A 72 5.40 -17.95 -0.48
N GLU A 73 5.01 -17.68 0.77
CA GLU A 73 5.91 -17.68 1.94
C GLU A 73 5.75 -18.86 2.93
N GLU A 74 4.58 -19.51 3.05
CA GLU A 74 4.30 -20.50 4.11
C GLU A 74 3.39 -21.65 3.64
N GLU A 75 3.98 -22.64 2.98
CA GLU A 75 3.44 -24.02 2.99
C GLU A 75 4.34 -25.01 3.76
N SER A 76 5.23 -24.51 4.63
CA SER A 76 6.17 -25.35 5.39
C SER A 76 5.79 -25.59 6.86
N GLY A 77 4.95 -24.75 7.48
CA GLY A 77 4.66 -24.84 8.92
C GLY A 77 3.25 -25.26 9.31
N PHE A 78 2.22 -24.67 8.71
CA PHE A 78 0.88 -24.69 9.29
C PHE A 78 0.10 -25.99 9.02
N ILE A 79 0.22 -26.54 7.79
CA ILE A 79 -0.42 -27.80 7.41
C ILE A 79 0.24 -28.98 8.16
N THR A 80 1.57 -28.94 8.29
CA THR A 80 2.37 -29.94 9.02
C THR A 80 1.99 -29.97 10.50
N GLU A 81 1.78 -28.81 11.13
CA GLU A 81 1.44 -28.72 12.54
C GLU A 81 -0.05 -29.01 12.84
N ALA A 82 -0.95 -28.64 11.93
CA ALA A 82 -2.37 -29.02 12.00
C ALA A 82 -2.55 -30.54 11.83
N LEU A 83 -1.85 -31.16 10.87
CA LEU A 83 -1.85 -32.61 10.68
C LEU A 83 -1.21 -33.35 11.87
N LYS A 84 -0.14 -32.81 12.49
CA LYS A 84 0.47 -33.39 13.69
C LYS A 84 -0.48 -33.35 14.90
N LYS A 85 -1.24 -32.26 15.04
CA LYS A 85 -2.28 -32.11 16.09
C LYS A 85 -3.50 -33.01 15.84
N LEU A 86 -3.90 -33.19 14.59
CA LEU A 86 -4.99 -34.12 14.22
C LEU A 86 -4.57 -35.58 14.39
N ARG A 87 -3.35 -35.95 13.99
CA ARG A 87 -2.81 -37.31 14.17
C ARG A 87 -2.59 -37.67 15.64
N GLY A 88 -2.15 -36.71 16.45
CA GLY A 88 -2.02 -36.88 17.91
C GLY A 88 -3.35 -36.94 18.67
N LYS A 89 -4.45 -36.44 18.07
CA LYS A 89 -5.82 -36.62 18.60
C LYS A 89 -6.41 -37.97 18.19
N MET A 90 -6.17 -38.44 16.97
CA MET A 90 -6.63 -39.76 16.51
C MET A 90 -5.88 -40.93 17.17
N SER A 91 -4.63 -40.75 17.61
CA SER A 91 -3.90 -41.79 18.35
C SER A 91 -4.32 -41.88 19.83
N LYS A 92 -5.02 -40.88 20.38
CA LYS A 92 -5.51 -40.87 21.76
C LYS A 92 -6.92 -41.45 21.93
N SER A 93 -7.62 -41.71 20.83
CA SER A 93 -8.97 -42.28 20.82
C SER A 93 -9.00 -43.76 20.44
N ALA A 94 -7.84 -44.42 20.31
CA ALA A 94 -7.73 -45.82 19.87
C ALA A 94 -7.26 -46.79 20.97
N GLU A 95 -7.18 -46.37 22.24
CA GLU A 95 -6.89 -47.25 23.38
C GLU A 95 -7.98 -47.14 24.44
N GLU A 96 -8.97 -48.05 24.40
CA GLU A 96 -9.58 -48.74 25.55
C GLU A 96 -10.61 -49.80 25.11
N PRO A 97 -10.96 -50.80 25.95
CA PRO A 97 -10.51 -52.18 25.79
C PRO A 97 -11.57 -53.13 25.20
N THR A 98 -11.11 -54.21 24.56
CA THR A 98 -11.96 -55.32 24.09
C THR A 98 -12.19 -56.35 25.20
N ASP A 99 -13.45 -56.54 25.61
CA ASP A 99 -13.90 -57.76 26.29
C ASP A 99 -14.33 -58.83 25.25
N PRO A 100 -14.14 -60.13 25.54
CA PRO A 100 -14.14 -61.17 24.52
C PRO A 100 -15.44 -61.98 24.54
N GLU A 101 -16.24 -61.97 23.47
CA GLU A 101 -17.01 -63.15 23.08
C GLU A 101 -17.62 -63.03 21.67
N THR A 102 -17.55 -64.15 20.94
CA THR A 102 -18.20 -64.45 19.64
C THR A 102 -17.60 -63.85 18.36
N GLY A 103 -16.61 -64.58 17.82
CA GLY A 103 -16.71 -65.27 16.52
C GLY A 103 -17.12 -64.50 15.25
N ALA A 104 -16.11 -64.23 14.41
CA ALA A 104 -16.12 -64.26 12.94
C ALA A 104 -16.95 -63.22 12.15
N GLY A 105 -16.24 -62.32 11.46
CA GLY A 105 -16.74 -61.56 10.30
C GLY A 105 -15.84 -60.38 9.93
N ARG A 106 -15.26 -60.38 8.72
CA ARG A 106 -14.38 -59.33 8.16
C ARG A 106 -15.05 -57.94 8.16
N PRO A 107 -14.36 -56.82 8.42
CA PRO A 107 -14.87 -55.50 8.05
C PRO A 107 -14.54 -55.21 6.57
N GLY A 108 -15.59 -55.09 5.77
CA GLY A 108 -15.54 -54.61 4.39
C GLY A 108 -15.62 -53.08 4.31
N VAL A 109 -14.99 -52.53 3.26
CA VAL A 109 -15.47 -51.55 2.25
C VAL A 109 -16.30 -50.31 2.67
N GLU A 110 -16.96 -50.25 3.83
CA GLU A 110 -17.83 -49.12 4.22
C GLU A 110 -17.09 -47.87 4.72
N GLY A 111 -15.79 -47.99 5.05
CA GLY A 111 -14.98 -46.87 5.54
C GLY A 111 -14.43 -45.94 4.45
N GLN A 112 -14.32 -46.43 3.20
CA GLN A 112 -13.82 -45.62 2.08
C GLN A 112 -14.94 -44.81 1.42
N VAL A 113 -16.13 -45.39 1.29
CA VAL A 113 -17.29 -44.71 0.66
C VAL A 113 -17.72 -43.47 1.47
N LYS A 114 -17.65 -43.52 2.81
CA LYS A 114 -18.01 -42.39 3.67
C LYS A 114 -17.02 -41.23 3.68
N ALA A 115 -15.76 -41.46 3.30
CA ALA A 115 -14.76 -40.39 3.19
C ALA A 115 -14.93 -39.62 1.87
N ASP A 116 -15.23 -40.35 0.78
CA ASP A 116 -15.45 -39.78 -0.55
C ASP A 116 -16.79 -39.03 -0.63
N GLU A 117 -17.87 -39.53 0.00
CA GLU A 117 -19.18 -38.83 0.07
C GLU A 117 -19.11 -37.53 0.89
N ALA A 118 -18.25 -37.47 1.93
CA ALA A 118 -18.07 -36.28 2.76
C ALA A 118 -17.22 -35.19 2.06
N GLU A 119 -16.27 -35.58 1.20
CA GLU A 119 -15.57 -34.63 0.32
C GLU A 119 -16.48 -34.12 -0.80
N GLU A 120 -17.39 -34.95 -1.33
CA GLU A 120 -18.35 -34.57 -2.37
C GLU A 120 -19.41 -33.58 -1.84
N GLU A 121 -19.96 -33.79 -0.64
CA GLU A 121 -20.88 -32.81 0.00
C GLU A 121 -20.19 -31.47 0.33
N ALA A 122 -18.92 -31.50 0.77
CA ALA A 122 -18.14 -30.30 1.05
C ALA A 122 -17.78 -29.51 -0.22
N ALA A 123 -17.56 -30.20 -1.34
CA ALA A 123 -17.31 -29.58 -2.64
C ALA A 123 -18.59 -29.00 -3.26
N VAL A 124 -19.73 -29.70 -3.14
CA VAL A 124 -21.04 -29.23 -3.64
C VAL A 124 -21.54 -28.01 -2.85
N GLN A 125 -21.30 -27.95 -1.53
CA GLN A 125 -21.62 -26.76 -0.73
C GLN A 125 -20.73 -25.55 -1.04
N ALA A 126 -19.52 -25.76 -1.57
CA ALA A 126 -18.66 -24.67 -2.04
C ALA A 126 -19.08 -24.10 -3.41
N GLU A 127 -19.88 -24.81 -4.20
CA GLU A 127 -20.27 -24.45 -5.58
C GLU A 127 -21.60 -23.69 -5.73
N VAL A 128 -22.42 -23.51 -4.68
CA VAL A 128 -23.74 -22.84 -4.81
C VAL A 128 -23.65 -21.30 -4.96
N PHE A 129 -22.47 -20.68 -4.80
CA PHE A 129 -22.35 -19.21 -4.71
C PHE A 129 -21.72 -18.47 -5.91
N GLU A 130 -21.39 -19.14 -7.01
CA GLU A 130 -20.93 -18.49 -8.25
C GLU A 130 -21.89 -18.75 -9.42
N TYR A 131 -23.05 -18.10 -9.37
CA TYR A 131 -23.93 -17.93 -10.53
C TYR A 131 -23.86 -16.47 -11.00
N GLN A 132 -23.45 -16.24 -12.25
CA GLN A 132 -23.73 -15.00 -12.98
C GLN A 132 -24.65 -15.32 -14.18
N PRO A 133 -25.80 -14.63 -14.33
CA PRO A 133 -26.76 -14.92 -15.40
C PRO A 133 -26.38 -14.17 -16.68
N SER A 134 -25.65 -14.79 -17.61
CA SER A 134 -25.53 -14.22 -18.97
C SER A 134 -25.22 -15.21 -20.12
N ASP A 135 -25.48 -16.51 -19.99
CA ASP A 135 -25.32 -17.44 -21.12
C ASP A 135 -26.66 -17.96 -21.69
N PRO A 136 -26.80 -18.07 -23.04
CA PRO A 136 -28.04 -18.49 -23.69
C PRO A 136 -28.28 -20.00 -23.58
N PRO A 137 -29.56 -20.45 -23.58
CA PRO A 137 -29.88 -21.86 -23.33
C PRO A 137 -29.80 -22.67 -24.62
N GLY A 138 -29.02 -23.76 -24.62
CA GLY A 138 -29.10 -24.75 -25.68
C GLY A 138 -27.80 -25.51 -25.93
N LYS A 139 -27.52 -26.52 -25.09
CA LYS A 139 -26.99 -27.84 -25.47
C LYS A 139 -26.75 -28.68 -24.22
N GLU A 140 -27.55 -29.72 -24.08
CA GLU A 140 -27.43 -30.79 -23.08
C GLU A 140 -26.16 -31.59 -23.29
N THR A 141 -25.03 -31.08 -22.82
CA THR A 141 -23.88 -31.88 -22.39
C THR A 141 -23.47 -31.31 -21.04
N GLY A 142 -24.28 -31.66 -20.04
CA GLY A 142 -24.30 -31.06 -18.73
C GLY A 142 -23.00 -31.27 -17.96
N ILE A 143 -22.58 -30.19 -17.28
CA ILE A 143 -21.82 -30.11 -16.02
C ILE A 143 -20.62 -31.08 -15.89
N ILE A 144 -20.85 -32.39 -15.84
CA ILE A 144 -19.84 -33.47 -15.72
C ILE A 144 -18.71 -33.37 -16.77
N GLY A 145 -19.03 -33.05 -18.03
CA GLY A 145 -18.02 -32.90 -19.09
C GLY A 145 -17.12 -31.67 -18.88
N ARG A 146 -17.72 -30.59 -18.38
CA ARG A 146 -17.02 -29.33 -18.09
C ARG A 146 -16.15 -29.44 -16.83
N VAL A 147 -16.62 -30.21 -15.83
CA VAL A 147 -15.88 -30.56 -14.61
C VAL A 147 -14.63 -31.38 -14.93
N LYS A 148 -14.70 -32.36 -15.85
CA LYS A 148 -13.51 -33.14 -16.26
C LYS A 148 -12.44 -32.27 -16.92
N GLN A 149 -12.82 -31.40 -17.86
CA GLN A 149 -11.89 -30.45 -18.49
C GLN A 149 -11.26 -29.48 -17.48
N TYR A 150 -12.01 -29.02 -16.48
CA TYR A 150 -11.48 -28.13 -15.43
C TYR A 150 -10.53 -28.85 -14.47
N ARG A 151 -10.82 -30.12 -14.13
CA ARG A 151 -9.96 -30.98 -13.28
C ARG A 151 -8.61 -31.22 -13.93
N GLU A 152 -8.59 -31.45 -15.25
CA GLU A 152 -7.39 -31.72 -16.04
C GLU A 152 -6.52 -30.46 -16.20
N LYS A 153 -7.14 -29.29 -16.45
CA LYS A 153 -6.45 -27.98 -16.44
C LYS A 153 -5.85 -27.62 -15.07
N ARG A 154 -6.58 -27.90 -13.98
CA ARG A 154 -6.07 -27.71 -12.60
C ARG A 154 -4.92 -28.65 -12.28
N ARG A 155 -4.90 -29.86 -12.84
CA ARG A 155 -3.80 -30.81 -12.63
C ARG A 155 -2.53 -30.37 -13.35
N GLN A 156 -2.66 -29.90 -14.59
CA GLN A 156 -1.54 -29.33 -15.35
C GLN A 156 -0.98 -28.07 -14.68
N GLN A 157 -1.85 -27.16 -14.21
CA GLN A 157 -1.41 -25.98 -13.43
C GLN A 157 -0.76 -26.35 -12.09
N LYS A 158 -1.16 -27.46 -11.48
CA LYS A 158 -0.58 -27.94 -10.22
C LYS A 158 0.77 -28.62 -10.44
N GLU A 159 0.93 -29.35 -11.55
CA GLU A 159 2.21 -29.93 -11.98
C GLU A 159 3.21 -28.82 -12.38
N GLU A 160 2.78 -27.78 -13.10
CA GLU A 160 3.61 -26.59 -13.41
C GLU A 160 3.98 -25.79 -12.14
N ALA A 161 3.05 -25.64 -11.18
CA ALA A 161 3.32 -24.98 -9.90
C ALA A 161 4.20 -25.82 -8.96
N GLU A 162 4.28 -27.14 -9.14
CA GLU A 162 5.19 -28.02 -8.40
C GLU A 162 6.61 -28.00 -8.99
N GLU A 163 6.78 -27.80 -10.30
CA GLU A 163 8.09 -27.54 -10.91
C GLU A 163 8.71 -26.21 -10.44
N ASP A 164 7.90 -25.14 -10.29
CA ASP A 164 8.38 -23.85 -9.74
C ASP A 164 8.73 -23.93 -8.23
N LYS A 165 8.20 -24.92 -7.49
CA LYS A 165 8.47 -25.11 -6.05
C LYS A 165 9.88 -25.65 -5.76
N GLU A 166 10.56 -26.29 -6.71
CA GLU A 166 11.96 -26.72 -6.52
C GLU A 166 12.96 -25.54 -6.45
N GLY A 167 12.55 -24.33 -6.87
CA GLY A 167 13.36 -23.11 -6.80
C GLY A 167 13.46 -22.47 -5.41
N VAL A 168 12.50 -22.72 -4.51
CA VAL A 168 12.41 -22.05 -3.20
C VAL A 168 12.97 -22.93 -2.09
N SER A 169 14.28 -23.11 -2.08
CA SER A 169 14.96 -23.65 -0.91
C SER A 169 15.09 -22.57 0.16
N SER A 170 14.93 -22.95 1.43
CA SER A 170 15.14 -22.11 2.62
C SER A 170 16.59 -21.62 2.84
N GLU A 171 17.54 -22.02 2.00
CA GLU A 171 18.96 -21.64 2.09
C GLU A 171 19.34 -20.57 1.05
N SER A 172 20.23 -19.65 1.45
CA SER A 172 20.73 -18.58 0.58
C SER A 172 21.60 -19.15 -0.58
N VAL A 173 21.70 -18.41 -1.69
CA VAL A 173 22.49 -18.86 -2.86
C VAL A 173 23.98 -19.03 -2.48
N LEU A 174 24.50 -18.15 -1.63
CA LEU A 174 25.85 -18.23 -1.08
C LEU A 174 25.99 -19.43 -0.14
N GLN A 175 25.02 -19.67 0.75
CA GLN A 175 25.02 -20.84 1.63
C GLN A 175 25.08 -22.14 0.84
N LYS A 176 24.30 -22.27 -0.25
CA LYS A 176 24.38 -23.44 -1.15
C LYS A 176 25.77 -23.62 -1.75
N LYS A 177 26.37 -22.55 -2.27
CA LYS A 177 27.71 -22.61 -2.88
C LYS A 177 28.79 -22.95 -1.86
N LEU A 178 28.72 -22.37 -0.67
CA LEU A 178 29.65 -22.63 0.42
C LEU A 178 29.51 -24.05 0.96
N ASN A 179 28.29 -24.57 1.11
CA ASN A 179 28.05 -25.96 1.49
C ASN A 179 28.65 -26.92 0.45
N LYS A 180 28.46 -26.65 -0.84
CA LYS A 180 29.07 -27.44 -1.92
C LYS A 180 30.60 -27.44 -1.83
N LEU A 181 31.20 -26.27 -1.56
CA LEU A 181 32.64 -26.12 -1.40
C LEU A 181 33.14 -26.85 -0.14
N ALA A 182 32.44 -26.73 0.99
CA ALA A 182 32.77 -27.43 2.23
C ALA A 182 32.76 -28.95 2.06
N VAL A 183 31.77 -29.50 1.33
CA VAL A 183 31.72 -30.93 0.99
C VAL A 183 32.90 -31.34 0.11
N GLN A 184 33.28 -30.53 -0.89
CA GLN A 184 34.45 -30.79 -1.74
C GLN A 184 35.76 -30.81 -0.94
N ILE A 185 35.95 -29.86 -0.03
CA ILE A 185 37.10 -29.84 0.89
C ILE A 185 37.09 -31.08 1.79
N GLY A 186 35.91 -31.46 2.32
CA GLY A 186 35.74 -32.65 3.15
C GLY A 186 36.18 -33.94 2.45
N TYR A 187 35.80 -34.12 1.17
CA TYR A 187 36.28 -35.24 0.37
C TYR A 187 37.81 -35.22 0.19
N GLY A 188 38.40 -34.06 -0.12
CA GLY A 188 39.85 -33.92 -0.23
C GLY A 188 40.58 -34.25 1.06
N GLY A 189 40.09 -33.75 2.20
CA GLY A 189 40.62 -34.01 3.53
C GLY A 189 40.54 -35.49 3.91
N THR A 190 39.45 -36.17 3.56
CA THR A 190 39.27 -37.60 3.81
C THR A 190 40.29 -38.43 3.02
N VAL A 191 40.51 -38.11 1.74
CA VAL A 191 41.53 -38.78 0.92
C VAL A 191 42.93 -38.55 1.51
N ALA A 192 43.25 -37.32 1.89
CA ALA A 192 44.55 -37.00 2.49
C ALA A 192 44.80 -37.73 3.83
N ALA A 193 43.79 -37.84 4.69
CA ALA A 193 43.86 -38.56 5.96
C ALA A 193 44.12 -40.07 5.74
N ILE A 194 43.42 -40.69 4.79
CA ILE A 194 43.61 -42.11 4.45
C ILE A 194 45.02 -42.34 3.89
N VAL A 195 45.48 -41.48 2.98
CA VAL A 195 46.84 -41.56 2.43
C VAL A 195 47.90 -41.38 3.52
N CYS A 196 47.69 -40.46 4.47
CA CYS A 196 48.61 -40.25 5.59
C CYS A 196 48.73 -41.48 6.48
N ILE A 197 47.59 -42.09 6.86
CA ILE A 197 47.57 -43.34 7.64
C ILE A 197 48.32 -44.44 6.89
N LEU A 198 48.03 -44.63 5.59
CA LEU A 198 48.67 -45.65 4.76
C LEU A 198 50.19 -45.44 4.68
N VAL A 199 50.65 -44.22 4.42
CA VAL A 199 52.09 -43.90 4.34
C VAL A 199 52.79 -44.16 5.67
N LEU A 200 52.20 -43.74 6.80
CA LEU A 200 52.76 -43.96 8.13
C LEU A 200 52.80 -45.45 8.48
N THR A 201 51.74 -46.20 8.21
CA THR A 201 51.68 -47.65 8.43
C THR A 201 52.68 -48.39 7.55
N VAL A 202 52.79 -48.05 6.28
CA VAL A 202 53.75 -48.69 5.36
C VAL A 202 55.18 -48.37 5.78
N ARG A 203 55.48 -47.10 6.09
CA ARG A 203 56.81 -46.70 6.58
C ARG A 203 57.19 -47.44 7.85
N PHE A 204 56.30 -47.47 8.85
CA PHE A 204 56.51 -48.20 10.10
C PHE A 204 56.77 -49.68 9.84
N SER A 205 56.00 -50.28 8.93
CA SER A 205 56.14 -51.70 8.58
C SER A 205 57.49 -51.99 7.91
N ILE A 206 57.99 -51.11 7.05
CA ILE A 206 59.29 -51.27 6.37
C ILE A 206 60.43 -51.08 7.37
N GLU A 207 60.41 -50.03 8.20
CA GLU A 207 61.48 -49.75 9.15
C GLU A 207 61.58 -50.87 10.21
N GLU A 208 60.46 -51.29 10.81
CA GLU A 208 60.50 -52.19 11.97
C GLU A 208 60.57 -53.68 11.57
N TYR A 209 59.79 -54.12 10.59
CA TYR A 209 59.79 -55.53 10.15
C TYR A 209 60.77 -55.79 9.01
N GLY A 210 61.01 -54.81 8.13
CA GLY A 210 61.88 -54.97 6.96
C GLY A 210 63.36 -54.74 7.28
N VAL A 211 63.69 -53.63 7.94
CA VAL A 211 65.09 -53.22 8.20
C VAL A 211 65.58 -53.69 9.57
N ASN A 212 64.80 -53.45 10.63
CA ASN A 212 65.21 -53.79 12.00
C ASN A 212 64.99 -55.28 12.34
N GLY A 213 64.21 -56.01 11.54
CA GLY A 213 63.98 -57.45 11.68
C GLY A 213 63.30 -57.87 12.97
N ARG A 214 62.51 -56.98 13.59
CA ARG A 214 61.83 -57.24 14.87
C ARG A 214 60.57 -58.09 14.65
N GLY A 215 60.28 -59.02 15.55
CA GLY A 215 59.04 -59.80 15.52
C GLY A 215 57.81 -58.99 15.97
N TRP A 216 56.63 -59.36 15.50
CA TRP A 216 55.35 -58.72 15.84
C TRP A 216 55.08 -58.78 17.35
N ASN A 217 54.89 -57.62 17.98
CA ASN A 217 54.50 -57.49 19.38
C ASN A 217 53.11 -56.87 19.47
N SER A 218 52.09 -57.69 19.75
CA SER A 218 50.68 -57.27 19.70
C SER A 218 50.32 -56.07 20.61
N SER A 219 51.07 -55.84 21.69
CA SER A 219 50.81 -54.69 22.59
C SER A 219 51.39 -53.37 22.10
N THR A 220 52.61 -53.37 21.56
CA THR A 220 53.30 -52.14 21.13
C THR A 220 52.89 -51.72 19.73
N ASP A 221 52.72 -52.68 18.83
CA ASP A 221 52.46 -52.42 17.41
C ASP A 221 51.02 -51.91 17.22
N PHE A 222 50.07 -52.45 17.98
CA PHE A 222 48.70 -51.96 18.02
C PHE A 222 48.61 -50.52 18.56
N SER A 223 49.38 -50.20 19.60
CA SER A 223 49.46 -48.83 20.14
C SER A 223 49.99 -47.83 19.11
N GLN A 224 51.01 -48.20 18.32
CA GLN A 224 51.54 -47.35 17.25
C GLN A 224 50.56 -47.17 16.08
N ILE A 225 49.87 -48.25 15.67
CA ILE A 225 48.82 -48.16 14.64
C ILE A 225 47.68 -47.25 15.10
N LEU A 226 47.24 -47.36 16.36
CA LEU A 226 46.26 -46.45 16.95
C LEU A 226 46.76 -44.99 16.92
N HIS A 227 48.04 -44.75 17.20
CA HIS A 227 48.62 -43.43 17.11
C HIS A 227 48.59 -42.87 15.68
N PHE A 228 48.85 -43.68 14.65
CA PHE A 228 48.69 -43.26 13.25
C PHE A 228 47.24 -42.97 12.88
N VAL A 229 46.28 -43.74 13.39
CA VAL A 229 44.85 -43.46 13.21
C VAL A 229 44.46 -42.14 13.88
N ILE A 230 44.95 -41.86 15.08
CA ILE A 230 44.73 -40.58 15.77
C ILE A 230 45.28 -39.42 14.92
N ILE A 231 46.49 -39.56 14.35
CA ILE A 231 47.05 -38.55 13.43
C ILE A 231 46.18 -38.37 12.18
N GLY A 232 45.65 -39.45 11.59
CA GLY A 232 44.72 -39.34 10.46
C GLY A 232 43.43 -38.60 10.82
N ILE A 233 42.87 -38.87 12.01
CA ILE A 233 41.69 -38.16 12.52
C ILE A 233 42.00 -36.67 12.74
N THR A 234 43.18 -36.31 13.27
CA THR A 234 43.53 -34.90 13.46
C THR A 234 43.69 -34.17 12.12
N VAL A 235 44.27 -34.81 11.11
CA VAL A 235 44.33 -34.26 9.73
C VAL A 235 42.91 -34.03 9.18
N LEU A 236 42.00 -34.98 9.38
CA LEU A 236 40.61 -34.86 8.93
C LEU A 236 39.88 -33.69 9.61
N VAL A 237 39.99 -33.55 10.94
CA VAL A 237 39.36 -32.46 11.69
C VAL A 237 39.91 -31.10 11.28
N VAL A 238 41.22 -30.98 11.05
CA VAL A 238 41.83 -29.73 10.56
C VAL A 238 41.38 -29.39 9.14
N ALA A 239 41.08 -30.39 8.31
CA ALA A 239 40.65 -30.18 6.93
C ALA A 239 39.20 -29.71 6.81
N ILE A 240 38.32 -30.02 7.75
CA ILE A 240 36.90 -29.62 7.70
C ILE A 240 36.75 -28.20 8.31
N PRO A 241 36.40 -27.18 7.51
CA PRO A 241 36.31 -25.81 8.00
C PRO A 241 34.96 -25.55 8.69
N GLU A 242 34.79 -26.05 9.91
CA GLU A 242 33.55 -25.90 10.70
C GLU A 242 33.17 -24.43 10.97
N GLY A 243 34.15 -23.53 10.96
CA GLY A 243 33.93 -22.09 11.18
C GLY A 243 33.35 -21.33 9.99
N LEU A 244 33.33 -21.90 8.78
CA LEU A 244 32.94 -21.19 7.55
C LEU A 244 31.45 -20.76 7.57
N PRO A 245 30.47 -21.63 7.90
CA PRO A 245 29.05 -21.21 7.97
C PRO A 245 28.79 -20.19 9.08
N LEU A 246 29.52 -20.31 10.19
CA LEU A 246 29.41 -19.39 11.33
C LEU A 246 29.90 -17.98 10.97
N ALA A 247 31.05 -17.89 10.31
CA ALA A 247 31.64 -16.62 9.88
C ALA A 247 30.70 -15.82 8.96
N VAL A 248 30.04 -16.51 8.02
CA VAL A 248 29.09 -15.89 7.07
C VAL A 248 27.85 -15.38 7.78
N THR A 249 27.30 -16.16 8.72
CA THR A 249 26.11 -15.77 9.50
C THR A 249 26.40 -14.53 10.35
N ILE A 250 27.58 -14.46 10.97
CA ILE A 250 28.02 -13.30 11.75
C ILE A 250 28.18 -12.06 10.85
N ALA A 251 28.82 -12.22 9.68
CA ALA A 251 29.01 -11.12 8.73
C ALA A 251 27.66 -10.55 8.22
N LEU A 252 26.70 -11.42 7.91
CA LEU A 252 25.33 -11.02 7.52
C LEU A 252 24.61 -10.32 8.67
N ALA A 253 24.71 -10.83 9.90
CA ALA A 253 24.08 -10.21 11.07
C ALA A 253 24.61 -8.78 11.33
N PHE A 254 25.92 -8.56 11.22
CA PHE A 254 26.50 -7.22 11.29
C PHE A 254 26.00 -6.31 10.16
N SER A 255 25.89 -6.84 8.95
CA SER A 255 25.39 -6.10 7.79
C SER A 255 23.93 -5.67 7.99
N VAL A 256 23.07 -6.56 8.48
CA VAL A 256 21.67 -6.26 8.79
C VAL A 256 21.55 -5.23 9.92
N LYS A 257 22.38 -5.32 10.96
CA LYS A 257 22.40 -4.30 12.02
C LYS A 257 22.77 -2.92 11.48
N LYS A 258 23.71 -2.84 10.53
CA LYS A 258 24.07 -1.59 9.86
C LYS A 258 22.91 -1.08 8.99
N MET A 259 22.31 -1.95 8.16
CA MET A 259 21.15 -1.60 7.31
C MET A 259 19.96 -1.09 8.13
N LEU A 260 19.71 -1.68 9.31
CA LEU A 260 18.65 -1.24 10.21
C LEU A 260 18.85 0.21 10.68
N LYS A 261 20.11 0.62 10.94
CA LYS A 261 20.44 2.01 11.28
C LYS A 261 20.14 2.97 10.13
N ASP A 262 20.25 2.50 8.89
CA ASP A 262 19.91 3.23 7.68
C ASP A 262 18.41 3.14 7.33
N ASN A 263 17.57 2.72 8.29
CA ASN A 263 16.13 2.52 8.15
C ASN A 263 15.71 1.45 7.12
N ASN A 264 16.62 0.53 6.78
CA ASN A 264 16.32 -0.65 5.98
C ASN A 264 16.16 -1.86 6.90
N LEU A 265 14.91 -2.23 7.20
CA LEU A 265 14.60 -3.40 8.02
C LEU A 265 14.58 -4.67 7.17
N VAL A 266 15.64 -5.47 7.29
CA VAL A 266 15.73 -6.79 6.67
C VAL A 266 15.04 -7.81 7.58
N ARG A 267 13.98 -8.45 7.07
CA ARG A 267 13.23 -9.49 7.81
C ARG A 267 13.85 -10.88 7.69
N HIS A 268 14.47 -11.16 6.53
CA HIS A 268 15.12 -12.43 6.24
C HIS A 268 16.57 -12.21 5.81
N LEU A 269 17.52 -12.87 6.47
CA LEU A 269 18.96 -12.68 6.23
C LEU A 269 19.37 -12.96 4.77
N HIS A 270 18.72 -13.92 4.12
CA HIS A 270 19.00 -14.26 2.72
C HIS A 270 18.59 -13.16 1.74
N ALA A 271 17.64 -12.27 2.11
CA ALA A 271 17.18 -11.19 1.23
C ALA A 271 18.29 -10.17 0.93
N CYS A 272 19.22 -9.94 1.86
CA CYS A 272 20.40 -9.10 1.63
C CYS A 272 21.24 -9.60 0.45
N GLU A 273 21.37 -10.92 0.33
CA GLU A 273 22.15 -11.54 -0.74
C GLU A 273 21.40 -11.47 -2.07
N THR A 274 20.10 -11.82 -2.07
CA THR A 274 19.26 -11.78 -3.26
C THR A 274 19.21 -10.38 -3.86
N MET A 275 19.06 -9.33 -3.02
CA MET A 275 19.07 -7.94 -3.47
C MET A 275 20.40 -7.54 -4.12
N GLY A 276 21.54 -8.09 -3.66
CA GLY A 276 22.85 -7.84 -4.26
C GLY A 276 23.01 -8.40 -5.68
N ASN A 277 22.18 -9.36 -6.06
CA ASN A 277 22.18 -9.97 -7.40
C ASN A 277 20.99 -9.49 -8.26
N ALA A 278 20.21 -8.51 -7.80
CA ALA A 278 19.04 -8.04 -8.54
C ALA A 278 19.45 -7.29 -9.80
N THR A 279 18.89 -7.69 -10.94
CA THR A 279 19.10 -7.06 -12.27
C THR A 279 17.89 -6.22 -12.71
N SER A 280 16.77 -6.33 -12.01
CA SER A 280 15.53 -5.63 -12.34
C SER A 280 14.80 -5.27 -11.07
N ILE A 281 14.38 -4.00 -10.97
CA ILE A 281 13.61 -3.47 -9.85
C ILE A 281 12.23 -3.08 -10.39
N CYS A 282 11.23 -3.85 -10.02
CA CYS A 282 9.84 -3.48 -10.23
C CYS A 282 9.40 -2.62 -9.03
N SER A 283 9.13 -1.34 -9.26
CA SER A 283 8.69 -0.41 -8.21
C SER A 283 7.29 0.09 -8.52
N ASP A 284 6.44 0.09 -7.50
CA ASP A 284 5.18 0.82 -7.55
C ASP A 284 5.46 2.33 -7.62
N LYS A 285 4.52 3.10 -8.18
CA LYS A 285 4.66 4.56 -8.29
C LYS A 285 4.27 5.26 -6.99
N THR A 286 3.00 5.13 -6.60
CA THR A 286 2.41 5.91 -5.51
C THR A 286 2.98 5.50 -4.16
N GLY A 287 3.51 6.47 -3.41
CA GLY A 287 4.08 6.23 -2.08
C GLY A 287 5.42 5.51 -2.06
N THR A 288 5.98 5.16 -3.23
CA THR A 288 7.34 4.61 -3.37
C THR A 288 8.23 5.52 -4.21
N LEU A 289 7.81 5.87 -5.42
CA LEU A 289 8.49 6.85 -6.28
C LEU A 289 8.03 8.28 -5.97
N THR A 290 6.79 8.42 -5.55
CA THR A 290 6.19 9.70 -5.18
C THR A 290 6.00 9.80 -3.69
N THR A 291 5.86 11.03 -3.20
CA THR A 291 5.71 11.29 -1.76
C THR A 291 4.31 10.98 -1.21
N ASN A 292 3.37 10.59 -2.09
CA ASN A 292 1.95 10.41 -1.77
C ASN A 292 1.37 11.66 -1.08
N ARG A 293 1.81 12.84 -1.55
CA ARG A 293 1.44 14.15 -1.03
C ARG A 293 1.12 15.06 -2.21
N MET A 294 -0.13 15.41 -2.38
CA MET A 294 -0.53 16.30 -3.48
C MET A 294 -0.10 17.73 -3.17
N THR A 295 0.58 18.40 -4.09
CA THR A 295 1.06 19.79 -3.97
C THR A 295 0.67 20.61 -5.18
N VAL A 296 0.50 21.92 -5.01
CA VAL A 296 0.40 22.86 -6.13
C VAL A 296 1.80 23.02 -6.73
N VAL A 297 1.92 22.79 -8.04
CA VAL A 297 3.20 22.89 -8.76
C VAL A 297 3.20 24.13 -9.65
N GLU A 298 2.12 24.31 -10.41
CA GLU A 298 1.93 25.45 -11.31
C GLU A 298 0.67 26.23 -10.90
N SER A 299 0.66 27.54 -11.14
CA SER A 299 -0.53 28.37 -10.89
C SER A 299 -0.69 29.48 -11.91
N TYR A 300 -1.91 29.92 -12.11
CA TYR A 300 -2.27 31.01 -13.00
C TYR A 300 -3.18 32.00 -12.26
N PHE A 301 -2.65 33.18 -12.00
CA PHE A 301 -3.26 34.21 -11.18
C PHE A 301 -3.12 35.58 -11.86
N ALA A 302 -4.18 36.39 -11.87
CA ALA A 302 -4.16 37.75 -12.41
C ALA A 302 -3.62 37.89 -13.86
N GLY A 303 -3.75 36.86 -14.70
CA GLY A 303 -3.23 36.86 -16.07
C GLY A 303 -1.79 36.34 -16.23
N ILE A 304 -1.13 35.94 -15.14
CA ILE A 304 0.27 35.50 -15.12
C ILE A 304 0.34 34.01 -14.81
N HIS A 305 1.15 33.27 -15.58
CA HIS A 305 1.50 31.88 -15.31
C HIS A 305 2.74 31.81 -14.41
N TYR A 306 2.67 31.00 -13.37
CA TYR A 306 3.72 30.79 -12.39
C TYR A 306 4.09 29.31 -12.36
N ASP A 307 5.32 29.00 -12.73
CA ASP A 307 5.88 27.64 -12.68
C ASP A 307 6.32 27.24 -11.26
N VAL A 308 6.38 28.22 -10.35
CA VAL A 308 6.68 28.09 -8.93
C VAL A 308 5.71 28.96 -8.17
N THR A 309 5.25 28.53 -6.99
CA THR A 309 4.34 29.30 -6.14
C THR A 309 4.83 30.75 -5.98
N PRO A 310 4.02 31.76 -6.36
CA PRO A 310 4.38 33.17 -6.20
C PRO A 310 4.48 33.55 -4.73
N LYS A 311 5.20 34.63 -4.42
CA LYS A 311 5.15 35.20 -3.07
C LYS A 311 3.85 35.97 -2.88
N ALA A 312 3.39 36.10 -1.64
CA ALA A 312 2.20 36.89 -1.32
C ALA A 312 2.31 38.36 -1.78
N GLU A 313 3.53 38.90 -1.84
CA GLU A 313 3.84 40.26 -2.31
C GLU A 313 3.64 40.44 -3.83
N ASP A 314 3.77 39.37 -4.60
CA ASP A 314 3.63 39.40 -6.07
C ASP A 314 2.15 39.37 -6.51
N LEU A 315 1.25 39.04 -5.58
CA LEU A 315 -0.18 38.93 -5.84
C LEU A 315 -0.92 40.22 -5.45
N PRO A 316 -1.89 40.68 -6.26
CA PRO A 316 -2.76 41.79 -5.87
C PRO A 316 -3.48 41.50 -4.54
N GLY A 317 -3.53 42.47 -3.62
CA GLY A 317 -4.12 42.28 -2.29
C GLY A 317 -5.54 41.72 -2.31
N ASN A 318 -6.41 42.28 -3.17
CA ASN A 318 -7.78 41.79 -3.36
C ASN A 318 -7.80 40.33 -3.83
N LEU A 319 -6.88 39.94 -4.71
CA LEU A 319 -6.80 38.55 -5.20
C LEU A 319 -6.41 37.60 -4.08
N LEU A 320 -5.44 37.99 -3.26
CA LEU A 320 -4.99 37.20 -2.12
C LEU A 320 -6.12 37.01 -1.10
N GLU A 321 -6.90 38.04 -0.79
CA GLU A 321 -8.08 37.92 0.09
C GLU A 321 -9.11 36.93 -0.46
N MET A 322 -9.48 37.06 -1.73
CA MET A 322 -10.42 36.13 -2.38
C MET A 322 -9.90 34.69 -2.42
N LEU A 323 -8.60 34.51 -2.65
CA LEU A 323 -7.95 33.20 -2.70
C LEU A 323 -7.96 32.52 -1.32
N LYS A 324 -7.66 33.28 -0.26
CA LYS A 324 -7.68 32.83 1.13
C LYS A 324 -9.05 32.28 1.50
N ASP A 325 -10.11 33.05 1.26
CA ASP A 325 -11.48 32.64 1.56
C ASP A 325 -11.91 31.44 0.71
N CYS A 326 -11.67 31.50 -0.61
CA CYS A 326 -12.04 30.44 -1.52
C CYS A 326 -11.36 29.11 -1.20
N ILE A 327 -10.13 29.10 -0.69
CA ILE A 327 -9.45 27.86 -0.32
C ILE A 327 -9.82 27.42 1.10
N ALA A 328 -9.73 28.30 2.09
CA ALA A 328 -9.87 27.92 3.50
C ALA A 328 -11.31 27.54 3.85
N ILE A 329 -12.30 28.30 3.36
CA ILE A 329 -13.74 28.12 3.65
C ILE A 329 -14.33 27.01 2.78
N ASN A 330 -14.03 27.00 1.47
CA ASN A 330 -14.57 26.01 0.54
C ASN A 330 -13.78 24.68 0.56
N SER A 331 -13.11 24.34 1.66
CA SER A 331 -12.45 23.06 1.88
C SER A 331 -13.02 22.40 3.12
N ASN A 332 -13.14 21.08 3.10
CA ASN A 332 -13.67 20.34 4.24
C ASN A 332 -12.79 20.59 5.48
N TYR A 333 -13.42 20.76 6.64
CA TYR A 333 -12.72 21.01 7.90
C TYR A 333 -11.83 19.83 8.31
N THR A 334 -12.17 18.61 7.84
CA THR A 334 -11.36 17.40 8.04
C THR A 334 -10.06 17.37 7.23
N SER A 335 -9.95 18.22 6.19
CA SER A 335 -8.73 18.37 5.40
C SER A 335 -7.73 19.24 6.17
N LEU A 336 -6.60 18.66 6.59
CA LEU A 336 -5.64 19.27 7.52
C LEU A 336 -4.19 19.00 7.09
N LEU A 337 -3.33 19.98 7.34
CA LEU A 337 -1.87 19.84 7.29
C LEU A 337 -1.31 19.77 8.70
N LEU A 338 -0.68 18.66 9.04
CA LEU A 338 -0.13 18.42 10.38
C LEU A 338 1.39 18.43 10.35
N GLU A 339 2.01 19.25 11.20
CA GLU A 339 3.47 19.25 11.35
C GLU A 339 3.94 18.02 12.15
N PRO A 340 4.99 17.32 11.71
CA PRO A 340 5.61 16.26 12.51
C PRO A 340 6.22 16.85 13.78
N GLY A 341 5.68 16.51 14.95
CA GLY A 341 6.33 16.75 16.25
C GLY A 341 6.07 18.10 16.94
N LYS A 342 5.21 18.98 16.40
CA LYS A 342 4.68 20.12 17.17
C LYS A 342 3.29 19.80 17.70
N GLU A 343 3.11 19.89 19.02
CA GLU A 343 1.79 20.03 19.61
C GLU A 343 1.23 21.39 19.17
N SER A 344 0.06 21.39 18.53
CA SER A 344 -0.59 22.63 18.11
C SER A 344 -1.14 23.35 19.33
N SER A 345 -0.43 24.38 19.79
CA SER A 345 -0.96 25.39 20.72
C SER A 345 -2.05 26.19 20.00
N GLY A 346 -3.31 25.82 20.18
CA GLY A 346 -4.43 26.60 19.62
C GLY A 346 -5.81 25.94 19.58
N ALA A 347 -5.94 24.62 19.79
CA ALA A 347 -7.27 24.00 19.82
C ALA A 347 -7.86 24.04 21.23
N THR A 348 -9.04 24.65 21.39
CA THR A 348 -9.85 24.61 22.62
C THR A 348 -10.22 23.16 23.02
N GLU A 349 -10.28 22.93 24.33
CA GLU A 349 -10.37 21.63 25.04
C GLU A 349 -11.43 20.61 24.55
N THR A 350 -12.45 21.03 23.81
CA THR A 350 -13.54 20.16 23.37
C THR A 350 -13.28 19.46 22.01
N ASP A 351 -12.43 20.02 21.16
CA ASP A 351 -12.08 19.45 19.83
C ASP A 351 -10.81 18.56 19.89
N LEU A 352 -10.16 18.51 21.06
CA LEU A 352 -8.95 17.72 21.33
C LEU A 352 -9.16 16.20 21.21
N SER A 353 -10.39 15.70 21.34
CA SER A 353 -10.60 14.24 21.40
C SER A 353 -10.39 13.55 20.04
N LEU A 354 -10.73 14.18 18.92
CA LEU A 354 -10.60 13.57 17.59
C LEU A 354 -9.19 13.73 17.02
N LYS A 355 -8.60 14.93 17.11
CA LYS A 355 -7.21 15.16 16.70
C LYS A 355 -6.24 14.27 17.47
N GLU A 356 -6.37 14.15 18.80
CA GLU A 356 -5.53 13.24 19.59
C GLU A 356 -5.80 11.77 19.29
N ARG A 357 -7.07 11.35 19.14
CA ARG A 357 -7.38 9.94 18.84
C ARG A 357 -6.87 9.53 17.47
N VAL A 358 -6.99 10.40 16.47
CA VAL A 358 -6.42 10.17 15.13
C VAL A 358 -4.90 10.14 15.22
N LEU A 359 -4.25 11.12 15.85
CA LEU A 359 -2.79 11.11 16.04
C LEU A 359 -2.27 9.87 16.80
N ARG A 360 -3.03 9.36 17.79
CA ARG A 360 -2.68 8.14 18.55
C ARG A 360 -2.86 6.85 17.76
N LEU A 361 -3.77 6.83 16.79
CA LEU A 361 -4.00 5.68 15.90
C LEU A 361 -2.99 5.62 14.75
N LEU A 362 -2.30 6.72 14.47
CA LEU A 362 -1.29 6.74 13.44
C LEU A 362 -0.03 5.95 13.88
N PRO A 363 0.45 4.97 13.08
CA PRO A 363 1.46 3.99 13.49
C PRO A 363 2.80 4.55 13.98
N TRP A 364 3.12 5.80 13.66
CA TRP A 364 4.46 6.39 13.80
C TRP A 364 4.81 6.86 15.21
N ARG A 365 3.86 7.03 16.15
CA ARG A 365 4.22 7.51 17.50
C ARG A 365 5.15 6.55 18.26
N LYS A 366 5.24 5.28 17.86
CA LYS A 366 6.18 4.29 18.43
C LYS A 366 7.51 4.17 17.67
N ALA A 367 7.62 4.70 16.47
CA ALA A 367 8.88 4.69 15.72
C ALA A 367 9.55 6.05 15.90
N GLY A 368 10.50 6.14 16.83
CA GLY A 368 11.33 7.32 17.11
C GLY A 368 12.22 7.74 15.94
N SER A 369 11.60 8.03 14.80
CA SER A 369 12.21 8.27 13.50
C SER A 369 11.84 9.67 13.01
N ASN A 370 12.11 10.68 13.86
CA ASN A 370 12.15 12.09 13.45
C ASN A 370 13.22 12.37 12.38
N GLN A 371 14.07 11.38 12.04
CA GLN A 371 15.21 11.57 11.14
C GLN A 371 14.87 11.40 9.65
N LEU A 372 13.76 10.73 9.29
CA LEU A 372 13.45 10.41 7.89
C LEU A 372 12.59 11.45 7.15
N LEU A 373 11.88 12.32 7.89
CA LEU A 373 11.19 13.50 7.35
C LEU A 373 12.12 14.71 7.41
N GLY A 374 13.35 14.57 6.90
CA GLY A 374 14.38 15.62 6.85
C GLY A 374 14.03 16.84 5.95
N GLN A 375 12.76 17.05 5.64
CA GLN A 375 12.26 18.19 4.86
C GLN A 375 11.14 18.98 5.56
N GLY A 376 10.78 18.69 6.82
CA GLY A 376 9.69 19.44 7.49
C GLY A 376 8.35 19.33 6.76
N LEU A 377 8.16 18.27 5.96
CA LEU A 377 6.95 18.06 5.19
C LEU A 377 5.77 17.73 6.12
N LYS A 378 4.70 18.50 6.01
CA LYS A 378 3.46 18.31 6.77
C LYS A 378 2.67 17.11 6.24
N LEU A 379 2.09 16.34 7.15
CA LEU A 379 1.20 15.22 6.85
C LEU A 379 -0.16 15.77 6.38
N GLN A 380 -0.66 15.23 5.28
CA GLN A 380 -2.01 15.53 4.77
C GLN A 380 -3.02 14.54 5.37
N VAL A 381 -4.08 15.06 6.00
CA VAL A 381 -5.21 14.27 6.49
C VAL A 381 -6.46 14.76 5.78
N GLY A 382 -7.34 13.86 5.33
CA GLY A 382 -8.53 14.21 4.55
C GLY A 382 -8.25 14.22 3.05
N ASN A 383 -8.97 15.05 2.29
CA ASN A 383 -8.84 15.06 0.84
C ASN A 383 -7.51 15.68 0.41
N VAL A 384 -6.65 14.87 -0.20
CA VAL A 384 -5.31 15.27 -0.66
C VAL A 384 -5.35 16.48 -1.62
N THR A 385 -6.40 16.61 -2.43
CA THR A 385 -6.58 17.77 -3.33
C THR A 385 -6.81 19.05 -2.53
N GLU A 386 -7.62 18.99 -1.48
CA GLU A 386 -7.86 20.16 -0.62
C GLU A 386 -6.64 20.48 0.22
N CYS A 387 -5.94 19.46 0.73
CA CYS A 387 -4.68 19.61 1.45
C CYS A 387 -3.58 20.25 0.57
N ALA A 388 -3.57 20.00 -0.74
CA ALA A 388 -2.69 20.68 -1.68
C ALA A 388 -2.96 22.20 -1.72
N LEU A 389 -4.25 22.58 -1.79
CA LEU A 389 -4.66 23.99 -1.78
C LEU A 389 -4.39 24.66 -0.43
N LEU A 390 -4.60 23.97 0.69
CA LEU A 390 -4.22 24.48 2.01
C LEU A 390 -2.70 24.67 2.10
N GLY A 391 -1.92 23.81 1.45
CA GLY A 391 -0.47 23.93 1.36
C GLY A 391 -0.05 25.19 0.63
N LEU A 392 -0.76 25.54 -0.45
CA LEU A 392 -0.55 26.80 -1.17
C LEU A 392 -0.78 28.02 -0.26
N LEU A 393 -1.80 27.99 0.62
CA LEU A 393 -2.02 29.09 1.57
C LEU A 393 -0.86 29.24 2.57
N GLU A 394 -0.34 28.12 3.10
CA GLU A 394 0.82 28.17 3.99
C GLU A 394 2.08 28.69 3.28
N GLU A 395 2.30 28.31 2.02
CA GLU A 395 3.41 28.84 1.19
C GLU A 395 3.27 30.34 0.93
N LEU A 396 2.04 30.84 0.82
CA LEU A 396 1.70 32.26 0.77
C LEU A 396 1.73 32.95 2.15
N ASN A 397 2.24 32.28 3.18
CA ASN A 397 2.33 32.78 4.56
C ASN A 397 0.96 33.17 5.16
N VAL A 398 -0.07 32.38 4.84
CA VAL A 398 -1.43 32.55 5.35
C VAL A 398 -1.74 31.44 6.35
N ASP A 399 -2.14 31.82 7.56
CA ASP A 399 -2.73 30.88 8.50
C ASP A 399 -4.21 30.61 8.16
N TYR A 400 -4.45 29.48 7.48
CA TYR A 400 -5.81 29.06 7.11
C TYR A 400 -6.64 28.59 8.32
N ALA A 401 -6.02 28.25 9.45
CA ALA A 401 -6.74 27.80 10.65
C ALA A 401 -7.56 28.94 11.25
N SER A 402 -6.93 30.11 11.43
CA SER A 402 -7.60 31.34 11.89
C SER A 402 -8.81 31.72 11.03
N ILE A 403 -8.71 31.55 9.70
CA ILE A 403 -9.81 31.86 8.77
C ILE A 403 -10.99 30.92 8.98
N ARG A 404 -10.72 29.62 9.19
CA ARG A 404 -11.75 28.61 9.48
C ARG A 404 -12.39 28.80 10.86
N GLU A 405 -11.63 29.26 11.85
CA GLU A 405 -12.16 29.63 13.17
C GLU A 405 -13.08 30.85 13.09
N ALA A 406 -12.73 31.85 12.26
CA ALA A 406 -13.59 33.00 12.00
C ALA A 406 -14.87 32.65 11.21
N HIS A 407 -14.83 31.59 10.40
CA HIS A 407 -15.95 31.12 9.57
C HIS A 407 -16.31 29.66 9.89
N PRO A 408 -16.91 29.39 11.07
CA PRO A 408 -17.26 28.02 11.46
C PRO A 408 -18.30 27.45 10.50
N THR A 409 -18.28 26.13 10.25
CA THR A 409 -19.17 25.48 9.27
C THR A 409 -20.66 25.68 9.54
N GLY A 410 -21.04 25.98 10.79
CA GLY A 410 -22.42 26.33 11.15
C GLY A 410 -22.89 27.70 10.64
N SER A 411 -21.97 28.58 10.22
CA SER A 411 -22.29 29.88 9.63
C SER A 411 -22.63 29.80 8.14
N PHE A 412 -22.38 28.66 7.49
CA PHE A 412 -22.57 28.51 6.05
C PHE A 412 -24.06 28.42 5.72
N SER A 413 -24.52 29.20 4.76
CA SER A 413 -25.93 29.17 4.31
C SER A 413 -26.22 27.91 3.50
N LYS A 414 -25.29 27.49 2.64
CA LYS A 414 -25.42 26.27 1.83
C LYS A 414 -24.05 25.74 1.42
N VAL A 415 -23.89 24.43 1.43
CA VAL A 415 -22.72 23.74 0.84
C VAL A 415 -23.21 22.80 -0.24
N PHE A 416 -22.80 23.05 -1.48
CA PHE A 416 -22.89 22.12 -2.58
C PHE A 416 -21.63 21.26 -2.57
N THR A 417 -21.75 20.08 -1.97
CA THR A 417 -20.65 19.12 -1.94
C THR A 417 -20.24 18.71 -3.34
N PHE A 418 -18.99 18.26 -3.49
CA PHE A 418 -18.49 17.81 -4.77
C PHE A 418 -19.37 16.70 -5.35
N ASN A 419 -19.82 16.88 -6.59
CA ASN A 419 -20.54 15.84 -7.32
C ASN A 419 -19.79 15.49 -8.60
N SER A 420 -19.50 14.21 -8.85
CA SER A 420 -18.80 13.73 -10.05
C SER A 420 -19.43 14.16 -11.37
N ALA A 421 -20.77 14.31 -11.42
CA ALA A 421 -21.44 14.83 -12.62
C ALA A 421 -21.14 16.32 -12.86
N ARG A 422 -20.96 17.08 -11.78
CA ARG A 422 -20.71 18.53 -11.79
C ARG A 422 -19.22 18.89 -11.77
N LYS A 423 -18.37 17.96 -11.31
CA LYS A 423 -16.93 18.09 -11.04
C LYS A 423 -16.53 19.41 -10.35
N SER A 424 -17.40 19.93 -9.48
CA SER A 424 -17.20 21.16 -8.72
C SER A 424 -17.86 21.06 -7.34
N MET A 425 -17.37 21.87 -6.41
CA MET A 425 -17.87 22.09 -5.05
C MET A 425 -18.07 23.59 -4.85
N SER A 426 -19.16 23.99 -4.19
CA SER A 426 -19.40 25.39 -3.88
C SER A 426 -19.93 25.58 -2.46
N THR A 427 -19.55 26.68 -1.81
CA THR A 427 -19.98 27.05 -0.47
C THR A 427 -20.52 28.47 -0.48
N ILE A 428 -21.69 28.69 0.12
CA ILE A 428 -22.33 29.98 0.25
C ILE A 428 -22.24 30.44 1.71
N ILE A 429 -21.65 31.60 1.93
CA ILE A 429 -21.53 32.25 3.24
C ILE A 429 -22.25 33.61 3.24
N PRO A 430 -22.85 34.03 4.36
CA PRO A 430 -23.41 35.38 4.47
C PRO A 430 -22.30 36.43 4.59
N LEU A 431 -22.46 37.59 3.95
CA LEU A 431 -21.53 38.71 4.06
C LEU A 431 -21.96 39.67 5.19
N PRO A 432 -21.02 40.26 5.96
CA PRO A 432 -21.35 41.25 6.99
C PRO A 432 -22.05 42.51 6.48
N SER A 433 -21.78 42.89 5.22
CA SER A 433 -22.39 44.03 4.52
C SER A 433 -23.83 43.79 4.04
N GLY A 434 -24.37 42.59 4.28
CA GLY A 434 -25.61 42.11 3.66
C GLY A 434 -25.35 41.46 2.31
N GLY A 435 -26.11 40.40 2.01
CA GLY A 435 -25.92 39.55 0.83
C GLY A 435 -25.14 38.27 1.15
N TYR A 436 -24.69 37.58 0.11
CA TYR A 436 -24.02 36.28 0.22
C TYR A 436 -22.80 36.21 -0.69
N LEU A 437 -21.76 35.50 -0.26
CA LEU A 437 -20.60 35.16 -1.07
C LEU A 437 -20.66 33.67 -1.40
N LEU A 438 -20.67 33.36 -2.69
CA LEU A 438 -20.55 32.00 -3.22
C LEU A 438 -19.10 31.76 -3.63
N LEU A 439 -18.47 30.76 -3.03
CA LEU A 439 -17.12 30.29 -3.34
C LEU A 439 -17.23 28.96 -4.09
N CYS A 440 -16.47 28.78 -5.16
CA CYS A 440 -16.53 27.60 -6.02
C CYS A 440 -15.13 27.10 -6.37
N LYS A 441 -14.94 25.78 -6.35
CA LYS A 441 -13.72 25.13 -6.84
C LYS A 441 -14.07 23.85 -7.60
N GLY A 442 -13.29 23.50 -8.62
CA GLY A 442 -13.55 22.30 -9.42
C GLY A 442 -12.65 22.17 -10.63
N ALA A 443 -12.98 21.22 -11.51
CA ALA A 443 -12.24 21.01 -12.76
C ALA A 443 -12.24 22.29 -13.60
N SER A 444 -11.07 22.64 -14.13
CA SER A 444 -10.82 23.97 -14.73
C SER A 444 -11.76 24.28 -15.87
N GLU A 445 -11.87 23.42 -16.87
CA GLU A 445 -12.80 23.58 -18.00
C GLU A 445 -14.27 23.74 -17.58
N ILE A 446 -14.71 23.11 -16.48
CA ILE A 446 -16.11 23.16 -16.05
C ILE A 446 -16.41 24.45 -15.29
N VAL A 447 -15.56 24.83 -14.34
CA VAL A 447 -15.75 26.06 -13.57
C VAL A 447 -15.53 27.28 -14.46
N LEU A 448 -14.52 27.27 -15.34
CA LEU A 448 -14.36 28.31 -16.37
C LEU A 448 -15.58 28.39 -17.28
N GLY A 449 -16.22 27.27 -17.61
CA GLY A 449 -17.50 27.21 -18.34
C GLY A 449 -18.65 27.98 -17.66
N LYS A 450 -18.58 28.18 -16.33
CA LYS A 450 -19.57 28.90 -15.52
C LYS A 450 -19.17 30.34 -15.20
N CYS A 451 -17.94 30.75 -15.53
CA CYS A 451 -17.45 32.10 -15.28
C CYS A 451 -17.94 33.09 -16.35
N SER A 452 -18.30 34.30 -15.95
CA SER A 452 -18.58 35.45 -16.83
C SER A 452 -17.48 36.51 -16.74
N SER A 453 -16.64 36.45 -15.72
CA SER A 453 -15.56 37.40 -15.46
C SER A 453 -14.30 36.67 -14.98
N VAL A 454 -13.15 37.32 -15.03
CA VAL A 454 -11.85 36.82 -14.53
C VAL A 454 -11.10 37.94 -13.83
N VAL A 455 -10.35 37.62 -12.79
CA VAL A 455 -9.42 38.57 -12.18
C VAL A 455 -8.22 38.74 -13.10
N GLY A 456 -8.09 39.94 -13.69
CA GLY A 456 -6.97 40.32 -14.54
C GLY A 456 -5.83 40.97 -13.77
N GLU A 457 -4.89 41.54 -14.52
CA GLU A 457 -3.71 42.20 -13.98
C GLU A 457 -4.09 43.33 -12.99
N ASN A 458 -3.36 43.43 -11.87
CA ASN A 458 -3.63 44.37 -10.77
C ASN A 458 -4.94 44.14 -10.00
N GLY A 459 -5.56 42.95 -10.10
CA GLY A 459 -6.75 42.59 -9.32
C GLY A 459 -8.06 43.18 -9.86
N ARG A 460 -8.06 43.69 -11.09
CA ARG A 460 -9.27 44.22 -11.74
C ARG A 460 -10.11 43.08 -12.30
N ILE A 461 -11.42 43.17 -12.13
CA ILE A 461 -12.37 42.21 -12.71
C ILE A 461 -12.56 42.56 -14.19
N LEU A 462 -12.20 41.64 -15.08
CA LEU A 462 -12.38 41.76 -16.51
C LEU A 462 -13.52 40.83 -16.99
N PRO A 463 -14.33 41.25 -17.97
CA PRO A 463 -15.32 40.36 -18.58
C PRO A 463 -14.61 39.18 -19.27
N LEU A 464 -15.18 37.99 -19.18
CA LEU A 464 -14.61 36.77 -19.75
C LEU A 464 -15.47 36.28 -20.93
N ASN A 465 -15.06 36.68 -22.13
CA ASN A 465 -15.73 36.28 -23.36
C ASN A 465 -15.44 34.82 -23.73
N ALA A 466 -16.24 34.26 -24.65
CA ALA A 466 -16.03 32.88 -25.12
C ALA A 466 -14.65 32.65 -25.77
N GLY A 467 -14.13 33.66 -26.49
CA GLY A 467 -12.79 33.63 -27.08
C GLY A 467 -11.67 33.59 -26.04
N GLU A 468 -11.73 34.47 -25.04
CA GLU A 468 -10.74 34.55 -23.96
C GLU A 468 -10.75 33.30 -23.09
N ARG A 469 -11.94 32.76 -22.79
CA ARG A 469 -12.09 31.49 -22.08
C ARG A 469 -11.42 30.34 -22.82
N LYS A 470 -11.64 30.25 -24.14
CA LYS A 470 -10.98 29.23 -24.97
C LYS A 470 -9.47 29.45 -25.03
N ASN A 471 -9.02 30.71 -25.02
CA ASN A 471 -7.60 31.03 -24.95
C ASN A 471 -6.99 30.49 -23.65
N ILE A 472 -7.56 30.82 -22.48
CA ILE A 472 -7.08 30.32 -21.18
C ILE A 472 -7.05 28.79 -21.14
N ILE A 473 -8.09 28.11 -21.65
CA ILE A 473 -8.12 26.65 -21.71
C ILE A 473 -6.95 26.11 -22.55
N ASN A 474 -6.71 26.68 -23.73
CA ASN A 474 -5.68 26.20 -24.65
C ASN A 474 -4.25 26.59 -24.22
N THR A 475 -4.06 27.73 -23.56
CA THR A 475 -2.73 28.26 -23.23
C THR A 475 -2.30 27.98 -21.79
N VAL A 476 -3.24 27.70 -20.88
CA VAL A 476 -2.96 27.43 -19.47
C VAL A 476 -3.38 26.02 -19.10
N VAL A 477 -4.66 25.69 -19.25
CA VAL A 477 -5.21 24.42 -18.73
C VAL A 477 -4.66 23.21 -19.48
N GLN A 478 -4.62 23.28 -20.81
CA GLN A 478 -4.16 22.17 -21.65
C GLN A 478 -2.65 21.89 -21.51
N PRO A 479 -1.76 22.91 -21.47
CA PRO A 479 -0.35 22.69 -21.14
C PRO A 479 -0.13 22.08 -19.76
N MET A 480 -0.80 22.60 -18.71
CA MET A 480 -0.73 22.00 -17.37
C MET A 480 -1.18 20.52 -17.39
N ALA A 481 -2.27 20.21 -18.09
CA ALA A 481 -2.75 18.83 -18.23
C ALA A 481 -1.77 17.94 -19.02
N ASN A 482 -1.13 18.47 -20.06
CA ASN A 482 -0.09 17.76 -20.82
C ASN A 482 1.16 17.46 -19.96
N ASN A 483 1.45 18.30 -18.98
CA ASN A 483 2.46 18.07 -17.94
C ASN A 483 1.99 17.07 -16.86
N ALA A 484 0.85 16.39 -17.08
CA ALA A 484 0.22 15.45 -16.15
C ALA A 484 -0.15 16.09 -14.79
N LEU A 485 -0.42 17.40 -14.77
CA LEU A 485 -0.97 18.09 -13.62
C LEU A 485 -2.49 17.97 -13.62
N ARG A 486 -3.08 17.75 -12.46
CA ARG A 486 -4.52 17.85 -12.26
C ARG A 486 -4.88 19.33 -12.07
N THR A 487 -5.63 19.90 -13.01
CA THR A 487 -5.96 21.33 -12.97
C THR A 487 -7.25 21.60 -12.20
N LEU A 488 -7.24 22.66 -11.40
CA LEU A 488 -8.39 23.14 -10.63
C LEU A 488 -8.57 24.64 -10.81
N CYS A 489 -9.80 25.06 -11.07
CA CYS A 489 -10.16 26.47 -11.11
C CYS A 489 -10.90 26.86 -9.83
N MET A 490 -10.55 28.02 -9.29
CA MET A 490 -11.20 28.68 -8.17
C MET A 490 -11.97 29.89 -8.69
N ALA A 491 -13.19 30.07 -8.21
CA ALA A 491 -14.06 31.14 -8.64
C ALA A 491 -14.98 31.59 -7.50
N TYR A 492 -15.47 32.81 -7.57
CA TYR A 492 -16.45 33.32 -6.60
C TYR A 492 -17.57 34.12 -7.28
N LYS A 493 -18.63 34.39 -6.53
CA LYS A 493 -19.71 35.29 -6.93
C LYS A 493 -20.31 35.95 -5.71
N GLU A 494 -20.39 37.27 -5.72
CA GLU A 494 -21.15 38.03 -4.73
C GLU A 494 -22.61 38.10 -5.18
N ILE A 495 -23.52 37.79 -4.25
CA ILE A 495 -24.96 37.87 -4.41
C ILE A 495 -25.41 39.05 -3.54
N PRO A 496 -25.76 40.20 -4.12
CA PRO A 496 -26.16 41.37 -3.35
C PRO A 496 -27.42 41.08 -2.54
N ALA A 497 -27.56 41.73 -1.39
CA ALA A 497 -28.85 41.79 -0.70
C ALA A 497 -29.87 42.43 -1.64
N GLN A 498 -31.05 41.81 -1.81
CA GLN A 498 -32.14 42.46 -2.54
C GLN A 498 -32.45 43.79 -1.85
N SER A 499 -32.13 44.91 -2.50
CA SER A 499 -32.63 46.21 -2.09
C SER A 499 -34.16 46.18 -2.24
N ALA A 500 -34.88 46.47 -1.16
CA ALA A 500 -36.30 46.74 -1.24
C ALA A 500 -36.52 47.93 -2.19
N GLU A 501 -36.82 47.64 -3.46
CA GLU A 501 -37.35 48.66 -4.36
C GLU A 501 -38.74 49.06 -3.84
N GLU A 502 -38.94 50.36 -3.61
CA GLU A 502 -40.22 50.92 -3.19
C GLU A 502 -41.31 50.55 -4.21
N GLY A 503 -42.15 49.56 -3.88
CA GLY A 503 -43.38 49.27 -4.62
C GLY A 503 -43.61 47.84 -5.07
N ALA A 504 -42.69 46.89 -4.85
CA ALA A 504 -42.94 45.47 -5.10
C ALA A 504 -43.34 44.75 -3.80
N GLU A 505 -44.42 43.97 -3.85
CA GLU A 505 -44.93 43.18 -2.73
C GLU A 505 -43.80 42.37 -2.06
N ILE A 506 -43.72 42.49 -0.73
CA ILE A 506 -42.74 41.82 0.11
C ILE A 506 -43.00 40.31 0.06
N SER A 507 -42.35 39.60 -0.87
CA SER A 507 -42.02 38.20 -0.64
C SER A 507 -40.66 38.17 0.05
N SER A 508 -40.68 37.92 1.36
CA SER A 508 -39.51 37.63 2.21
C SER A 508 -38.86 36.30 1.81
N GLN A 509 -38.50 36.12 0.55
CA GLN A 509 -37.90 34.90 0.05
C GLN A 509 -36.39 35.14 -0.07
N SER A 510 -35.64 34.55 0.87
CA SER A 510 -34.21 34.31 0.68
C SER A 510 -33.98 33.70 -0.71
N PRO A 511 -32.85 33.98 -1.39
CA PRO A 511 -32.53 33.34 -2.66
C PRO A 511 -32.74 31.84 -2.58
N ASP A 512 -33.32 31.22 -3.62
CA ASP A 512 -33.51 29.77 -3.66
C ASP A 512 -32.16 29.05 -3.75
N PHE A 513 -31.58 28.76 -2.58
CA PHE A 513 -30.30 28.07 -2.44
C PHE A 513 -30.36 26.59 -2.85
N ASP A 514 -31.52 26.06 -3.23
CA ASP A 514 -31.64 24.68 -3.71
C ASP A 514 -31.46 24.60 -5.23
N ASN A 515 -31.68 25.70 -5.97
CA ASN A 515 -31.44 25.76 -7.41
C ASN A 515 -29.98 26.10 -7.76
N GLU A 516 -29.10 25.11 -7.60
CA GLU A 516 -27.66 25.23 -7.84
C GLU A 516 -27.30 25.75 -9.25
N GLY A 517 -28.05 25.36 -10.28
CA GLY A 517 -27.73 25.72 -11.67
C GLY A 517 -27.79 27.23 -11.92
N VAL A 518 -28.71 27.91 -11.24
CA VAL A 518 -28.87 29.37 -11.29
C VAL A 518 -27.88 30.07 -10.36
N MET A 519 -27.55 29.44 -9.22
CA MET A 519 -26.61 30.03 -8.26
C MET A 519 -25.17 29.97 -8.78
N VAL A 520 -24.74 28.83 -9.31
CA VAL A 520 -23.37 28.54 -9.76
C VAL A 520 -23.19 28.87 -11.25
N CYS A 521 -23.60 30.07 -11.66
CA CYS A 521 -23.36 30.64 -12.98
C CYS A 521 -23.03 32.13 -12.88
N GLY A 522 -22.31 32.68 -13.86
CA GLY A 522 -21.86 34.07 -13.83
C GLY A 522 -20.80 34.32 -12.74
N LEU A 523 -19.90 33.35 -12.57
CA LEU A 523 -18.82 33.44 -11.59
C LEU A 523 -17.68 34.33 -12.08
N THR A 524 -16.87 34.83 -11.14
CA THR A 524 -15.59 35.47 -11.42
C THR A 524 -14.47 34.47 -11.13
N CYS A 525 -13.69 34.12 -12.15
CA CYS A 525 -12.52 33.25 -12.02
C CYS A 525 -11.40 33.96 -11.23
N ILE A 526 -10.99 33.37 -10.12
CA ILE A 526 -9.90 33.85 -9.24
C ILE A 526 -8.56 33.41 -9.82
N GLY A 527 -8.45 32.14 -10.18
CA GLY A 527 -7.23 31.55 -10.71
C GLY A 527 -7.34 30.05 -10.94
N ILE A 528 -6.31 29.50 -11.57
CA ILE A 528 -6.20 28.08 -11.92
C ILE A 528 -4.92 27.55 -11.29
N VAL A 529 -4.95 26.35 -10.75
CA VAL A 529 -3.76 25.68 -10.20
C VAL A 529 -3.61 24.29 -10.80
N GLY A 530 -2.38 23.89 -11.07
CA GLY A 530 -1.99 22.53 -11.42
C GLY A 530 -1.43 21.83 -10.18
N ILE A 531 -2.09 20.75 -9.74
CA ILE A 531 -1.64 19.94 -8.61
C ILE A 531 -1.07 18.60 -9.10
N GLN A 532 -0.05 18.11 -8.39
CA GLN A 532 0.59 16.82 -8.65
C GLN A 532 1.09 16.18 -7.35
N ASP A 533 1.21 14.86 -7.33
CA ASP A 533 2.00 14.15 -6.33
C ASP A 533 3.47 14.13 -6.80
N PRO A 534 4.37 14.92 -6.18
CA PRO A 534 5.73 15.09 -6.67
C PRO A 534 6.55 13.82 -6.43
N SER A 535 7.51 13.60 -7.33
CA SER A 535 8.51 12.54 -7.18
C SER A 535 9.41 12.82 -5.96
N ASP A 536 9.74 11.78 -5.19
CA ASP A 536 10.74 11.89 -4.13
C ASP A 536 12.11 12.26 -4.75
N LEU A 537 12.73 13.36 -4.34
CA LEU A 537 14.02 13.79 -4.88
C LEU A 537 15.12 12.72 -4.70
N ARG A 538 15.01 11.88 -3.66
CA ARG A 538 15.95 10.77 -3.44
C ARG A 538 15.87 9.73 -4.54
N PHE A 539 14.70 9.58 -5.17
CA PHE A 539 14.51 8.64 -6.27
C PHE A 539 15.36 9.01 -7.49
N HIS A 540 15.46 10.30 -7.87
CA HIS A 540 16.25 10.69 -9.04
C HIS A 540 17.73 10.35 -8.89
N ALA A 541 18.28 10.58 -7.69
CA ALA A 541 19.65 10.21 -7.35
C ALA A 541 19.86 8.69 -7.30
N ALA A 542 18.89 7.96 -6.71
CA ALA A 542 18.92 6.51 -6.62
C ALA A 542 18.81 5.85 -8.00
N SER A 543 17.87 6.28 -8.84
CA SER A 543 17.64 5.77 -10.20
C SER A 543 18.90 5.90 -11.07
N SER A 544 19.57 7.06 -11.00
CA SER A 544 20.83 7.28 -11.72
C SER A 544 21.97 6.38 -11.23
N SER A 545 21.94 5.99 -9.95
CA SER A 545 22.94 5.09 -9.37
C SER A 545 22.65 3.64 -9.72
N VAL A 546 21.38 3.22 -9.66
CA VAL A 546 20.94 1.89 -10.10
C VAL A 546 21.28 1.67 -11.57
N LYS A 547 20.91 2.60 -12.46
CA LYS A 547 21.22 2.50 -13.90
C LYS A 547 22.71 2.38 -14.23
N ARG A 548 23.59 2.88 -13.35
CA ARG A 548 25.05 2.75 -13.52
C ARG A 548 25.58 1.38 -13.11
N LEU A 549 24.87 0.66 -12.25
CA LEU A 549 25.26 -0.65 -11.74
C LEU A 549 24.86 -1.81 -12.68
N GLY A 550 24.08 -1.52 -13.72
CA GLY A 550 23.47 -2.50 -14.62
C GLY A 550 22.00 -2.69 -14.28
#